data_AF-A0A0P9DAY4-F1
#
_entry.id   AF-A0A0P9DAY4-F1
#
_cell.length_a   1.000
_cell.length_b   1.000
_cell.length_c   1.000
_cell.angle_alpha   90.00
_cell.angle_beta   90.00
_cell.angle_gamma   90.00
#
_symmetry.space_group_name_H-M   'P 1'
#
loop_
_entity.id
_entity.type
_entity.pdbx_description
1 polymer ?
#
loop_
_entity_poly.entity_id
_entity_poly.type
_entity_poly.pdbx_seq_one_letter_code
_entity_poly.pdbx_strand_id
1 'polypeptide(L)'
;SPRAGCRGSIIRGKRGYGCSAYKTGCTFVIWKDSFGASLTDAAIAYLLKHGRTALMRLVDEQGRPVEGRLVLQDPNTGQLRLEPVSS
;
A
#
# COMPACT_ATOMS: atom_id res chain seq x y z
N SER A 1 -7.46 5.46 -12.43
CA SER A 1 -6.41 6.40 -11.99
C SER A 1 -6.26 6.29 -10.48
N PRO A 2 -5.04 6.38 -9.91
CA PRO A 2 -4.81 6.19 -8.48
C PRO A 2 -5.39 7.29 -7.59
N ARG A 3 -5.51 8.52 -8.10
CA ARG A 3 -6.05 9.66 -7.34
C ARG A 3 -6.87 10.61 -8.21
N ALA A 4 -7.72 11.41 -7.56
CA ALA A 4 -8.45 12.48 -8.22
C ALA A 4 -7.48 13.46 -8.90
N GLY A 5 -7.78 13.86 -10.14
CA GLY A 5 -6.93 14.76 -10.93
C GLY A 5 -5.67 14.12 -11.53
N CYS A 6 -5.42 12.82 -11.33
CA CYS A 6 -4.36 12.12 -12.04
C CYS A 6 -4.92 11.41 -13.28
N ARG A 7 -4.19 11.43 -14.40
CA ARG A 7 -4.54 10.67 -15.62
C ARG A 7 -3.67 9.41 -15.80
N GLY A 8 -2.79 9.13 -14.83
CA GLY A 8 -1.91 7.96 -14.86
C GLY A 8 -2.59 6.68 -14.37
N SER A 9 -1.91 5.57 -14.59
CA SER A 9 -2.30 4.23 -14.14
C SER A 9 -1.31 3.73 -13.09
N ILE A 10 -1.76 2.85 -12.20
CA ILE A 10 -0.83 2.12 -11.32
C ILE A 10 0.05 1.23 -12.18
N ILE A 11 1.36 1.29 -12.00
CA ILE A 11 2.34 0.43 -12.65
C ILE A 11 3.19 -0.28 -11.59
N ARG A 12 3.50 -1.56 -11.84
CA ARG A 12 4.40 -2.33 -10.99
C ARG A 12 5.84 -1.98 -11.34
N GLY A 13 6.57 -1.42 -10.39
CA GLY A 13 8.02 -1.22 -10.45
C GLY A 13 8.77 -2.32 -9.70
N LYS A 14 10.12 -2.23 -9.68
CA LYS A 14 10.97 -3.18 -8.94
C LYS A 14 10.76 -3.16 -7.42
N ARG A 15 10.45 -1.99 -6.86
CA ARG A 15 10.37 -1.75 -5.38
C ARG A 15 8.94 -1.59 -4.87
N GLY A 16 7.95 -1.51 -5.75
CA GLY A 16 6.58 -1.18 -5.37
C GLY A 16 5.71 -0.80 -6.56
N TYR A 17 4.54 -0.25 -6.27
CA TYR A 17 3.48 0.10 -7.21
C TYR A 17 3.34 1.62 -7.22
N GLY A 18 3.76 2.24 -8.32
CA GLY A 18 3.74 3.69 -8.48
C GLY A 18 2.74 4.12 -9.53
N CYS A 19 2.39 5.41 -9.57
CA CYS A 19 1.66 5.95 -10.71
C CYS A 19 2.58 6.13 -11.93
N SER A 20 2.12 5.79 -13.14
CA SER A 20 2.84 6.05 -14.39
C SER A 20 3.08 7.55 -14.64
N ALA A 21 2.24 8.41 -14.06
CA ALA A 21 2.35 9.86 -14.11
C ALA A 21 3.22 10.43 -12.97
N TYR A 22 4.11 9.63 -12.37
CA TYR A 22 4.98 10.13 -11.29
C TYR A 22 5.87 11.30 -11.74
N LYS A 23 6.36 11.26 -12.98
CA LYS A 23 7.18 12.34 -13.57
C LYS A 23 6.43 13.66 -13.74
N THR A 24 5.09 13.63 -13.78
CA THR A 24 4.26 14.83 -13.93
C THR A 24 3.67 15.30 -12.59
N GLY A 25 4.20 14.79 -11.46
CA GLY A 25 3.83 15.23 -10.11
C GLY A 25 2.87 14.30 -9.36
N CYS A 26 2.65 13.07 -9.83
CA CYS A 26 1.92 12.09 -9.02
C CYS A 26 2.85 11.41 -8.00
N THR A 27 2.64 11.66 -6.72
CA THR A 27 3.44 11.08 -5.64
C THR A 27 2.92 9.72 -5.17
N PHE A 28 1.90 9.16 -5.83
CA PHE A 28 1.32 7.88 -5.45
C PHE A 28 2.34 6.74 -5.56
N VAL A 29 2.72 6.14 -4.43
CA VAL A 29 3.59 4.98 -4.36
C VAL A 29 3.19 4.07 -3.20
N ILE A 30 3.01 2.79 -3.50
CA ILE A 30 2.87 1.73 -2.49
C ILE A 30 4.12 0.86 -2.56
N TRP A 31 4.88 0.81 -1.48
CA TRP A 31 6.07 -0.04 -1.41
C TRP A 31 5.65 -1.50 -1.25
N LYS A 32 6.27 -2.41 -2.02
CA LYS A 32 5.94 -3.84 -1.88
C LYS A 32 6.37 -4.32 -0.49
N ASP A 33 7.54 -3.88 -0.03
CA ASP A 33 8.09 -4.26 1.27
C ASP A 33 7.70 -3.16 2.26
N SER A 34 6.78 -3.47 3.18
CA SER A 34 6.30 -2.54 4.20
C SER A 34 5.86 -3.32 5.42
N PHE A 35 6.12 -2.77 6.61
CA PHE A 35 5.76 -3.41 7.89
C PHE A 35 6.24 -4.86 7.97
N GLY A 36 7.49 -5.12 7.54
CA GLY A 36 8.11 -6.44 7.55
C GLY A 36 7.45 -7.50 6.66
N ALA A 37 6.52 -7.11 5.77
CA ALA A 37 5.86 -8.01 4.84
C ALA A 37 6.01 -7.54 3.38
N SER A 38 6.07 -8.51 2.47
CA SER A 38 6.02 -8.25 1.03
C SER A 38 4.59 -8.39 0.51
N LEU A 39 4.02 -7.30 0.02
CA LEU A 39 2.70 -7.25 -0.58
C LEU A 39 2.69 -7.91 -1.95
N THR A 40 1.84 -8.93 -2.08
CA THR A 40 1.56 -9.61 -3.35
C THR A 40 0.66 -8.75 -4.23
N ASP A 41 0.62 -9.05 -5.52
CA ASP A 41 -0.29 -8.40 -6.46
C ASP A 41 -1.75 -8.50 -6.05
N ALA A 42 -2.15 -9.64 -5.50
CA ALA A 42 -3.48 -9.85 -4.96
C ALA A 42 -3.75 -8.93 -3.75
N ALA A 43 -2.78 -8.78 -2.84
CA ALA A 43 -2.90 -7.89 -1.69
C ALA A 43 -3.04 -6.42 -2.13
N ILE A 44 -2.27 -6.00 -3.14
CA ILE A 44 -2.32 -4.64 -3.70
C ILE A 44 -3.64 -4.40 -4.43
N ALA A 45 -4.09 -5.33 -5.25
CA ALA A 45 -5.39 -5.23 -5.92
C ALA A 45 -6.53 -5.12 -4.89
N TYR A 46 -6.46 -5.91 -3.81
CA TYR A 46 -7.44 -5.87 -2.73
C TYR A 46 -7.39 -4.54 -1.96
N LEU A 47 -6.18 -4.05 -1.63
CA LEU A 47 -5.95 -2.75 -0.99
C LEU A 47 -6.48 -1.58 -1.83
N LEU A 48 -6.22 -1.56 -3.13
CA LEU A 48 -6.71 -0.52 -4.03
C LEU A 48 -8.24 -0.56 -4.20
N LYS A 49 -8.84 -1.75 -4.11
CA LYS A 49 -10.29 -1.94 -4.26
C LYS A 49 -11.07 -1.66 -2.97
N HIS A 50 -10.54 -2.08 -1.82
CA HIS A 50 -11.24 -2.04 -0.54
C HIS A 50 -10.66 -1.01 0.45
N GLY A 51 -9.55 -0.36 0.10
CA GLY A 51 -8.82 0.55 0.99
C GLY A 51 -8.01 -0.17 2.08
N ARG A 52 -7.99 -1.50 2.11
CA ARG A 52 -7.26 -2.31 3.10
C ARG A 52 -6.83 -3.66 2.55
N THR A 53 -5.79 -4.27 3.10
CA THR A 53 -5.40 -5.67 2.81
C THR A 53 -6.26 -6.66 3.60
N ALA A 54 -6.15 -7.94 3.25
CA ALA A 54 -6.57 -9.01 4.13
C ALA A 54 -5.71 -9.03 5.41
N LEU A 55 -6.20 -9.74 6.43
CA LEU A 55 -5.44 -10.04 7.63
C LEU A 55 -4.15 -10.77 7.26
N MET A 56 -3.02 -10.30 7.75
CA MET A 56 -1.72 -10.92 7.49
C MET A 56 -0.76 -10.65 8.65
N ARG A 57 0.32 -11.43 8.70
CA ARG A 57 1.42 -11.17 9.62
C ARG A 57 2.22 -9.97 9.13
N LEU A 58 2.32 -8.98 10.00
CA LEU A 58 3.03 -7.74 9.81
C LEU A 58 4.02 -7.57 10.96
N VAL A 59 4.84 -6.54 10.87
CA VAL A 59 5.80 -6.17 11.88
C VAL A 59 5.52 -4.73 12.30
N ASP A 60 5.35 -4.53 13.60
CA ASP A 60 5.14 -3.19 14.15
C ASP A 60 6.42 -2.34 14.12
N GLU A 61 6.32 -1.08 14.54
CA GLU A 61 7.47 -0.17 14.60
C GLU A 61 8.58 -0.63 15.56
N GLN A 62 8.27 -1.56 16.47
CA GLN A 62 9.22 -2.14 17.42
C GLN A 62 9.87 -3.43 16.89
N GLY A 63 9.56 -3.84 15.66
CA GLY A 63 10.09 -5.07 15.08
C GLY A 63 9.35 -6.34 15.56
N ARG A 64 8.21 -6.20 16.23
CA ARG A 64 7.45 -7.34 16.76
C ARG A 64 6.46 -7.85 15.72
N PRO A 65 6.36 -9.18 15.53
CA PRO A 65 5.35 -9.76 14.65
C PRO A 65 3.97 -9.53 15.26
N VAL A 66 3.10 -8.90 14.48
CA VAL A 66 1.71 -8.61 14.84
C VAL A 66 0.78 -9.11 13.75
N GLU A 67 -0.39 -9.59 14.14
CA GLU A 67 -1.45 -9.89 13.19
C GLU A 67 -2.25 -8.62 12.93
N GLY A 68 -2.36 -8.23 11.68
CA GLY A 68 -2.92 -6.93 11.32
C GLY A 68 -3.31 -6.87 9.86
N ARG A 69 -3.71 -5.68 9.44
CA ARG A 69 -3.94 -5.36 8.04
C ARG A 69 -3.31 -4.02 7.72
N LEU A 70 -2.92 -3.82 6.46
CA LEU A 70 -2.50 -2.51 5.98
C LEU A 70 -3.71 -1.78 5.42
N VAL A 71 -3.87 -0.54 5.82
CA VAL A 71 -4.94 0.35 5.37
C VAL A 71 -4.32 1.48 4.57
N LEU A 72 -4.95 1.84 3.44
CA LEU A 72 -4.56 2.98 2.64
C LEU A 72 -4.94 4.25 3.41
N GLN A 73 -3.96 4.85 4.08
CA GLN A 73 -4.15 6.05 4.89
C GLN A 73 -4.38 7.28 4.01
N ASP A 74 -3.62 7.40 2.92
CA ASP A 74 -3.77 8.50 1.97
C ASP A 74 -3.87 7.98 0.54
N PRO A 75 -5.06 8.04 -0.09
CA PRO A 75 -5.26 7.60 -1.46
C PRO A 75 -4.58 8.51 -2.50
N ASN A 76 -4.09 9.70 -2.12
CA ASN A 76 -3.36 10.59 -3.03
C ASN A 76 -1.87 10.22 -3.13
N THR A 77 -1.28 9.77 -2.04
CA THR A 77 0.16 9.47 -1.94
C THR A 77 0.47 7.99 -1.89
N GLY A 78 -0.51 7.11 -1.63
CA GLY A 78 -0.27 5.68 -1.46
C GLY A 78 0.24 5.32 -0.06
N GLN A 79 0.20 6.26 0.90
CA GLN A 79 0.66 6.02 2.26
C GLN A 79 -0.16 4.92 2.94
N LEU A 80 0.52 3.96 3.54
CA LEU A 80 -0.08 2.84 4.25
C LEU A 80 0.07 3.02 5.76
N ARG A 81 -0.94 2.55 6.49
CA ARG A 81 -0.93 2.43 7.95
C ARG A 81 -1.13 0.98 8.35
N LEU A 82 -0.40 0.55 9.37
CA LEU A 82 -0.66 -0.72 10.05
C LEU A 82 -1.86 -0.56 10.99
N GLU A 83 -2.87 -1.40 10.80
CA GLU A 83 -4.00 -1.57 11.71
C GLU A 83 -3.85 -2.95 12.38
N PRO A 84 -3.32 -3.02 13.62
CA PRO A 84 -3.25 -4.27 14.35
C PRO A 84 -4.65 -4.74 14.71
N VAL A 85 -4.89 -6.04 14.58
CA VAL A 85 -6.14 -6.65 15.04
C VAL A 85 -5.86 -7.23 16.41
N SER A 86 -5.95 -6.38 17.43
CA SER A 86 -5.90 -6.83 18.82
C SER A 86 -7.20 -7.58 19.13
N SER A 87 -7.08 -8.85 19.51
CA SER A 87 -8.14 -9.56 20.26
C SER A 87 -8.21 -9.06 21.70
#